data_AF-A0A816D3S8-F1
#
_entry.id   AF-A0A816D3S8-F1
#
_cell.length_a   1.000
_cell.length_b   1.000
_cell.length_c   1.000
_cell.angle_alpha   90.00
_cell.angle_beta   90.00
_cell.angle_gamma   90.00
#
_symmetry.space_group_name_H-M   'P 1'
#
loop_
_entity.id
_entity.type
_entity.pdbx_description
1 polymer ?
#
loop_
_entity_poly.entity_id
_entity_poly.type
_entity_poly.pdbx_seq_one_letter_code
_entity_poly.pdbx_strand_id
1 'polypeptide(L)' 'MFHLQYVDNADVRVLNVQWLRRKIGLISQEPILFDLSIKENIGYALEDNATIDDVIEAAQKANIHEFIKSLPQVLNY' A
#
# COMPACT_ATOMS: atom_id res chain seq x y z
N MET A 1 -8.77 15.83 29.82
CA MET A 1 -7.77 16.51 28.97
C MET A 1 -8.03 16.09 27.54
N PHE A 2 -8.46 17.01 26.66
CA PHE A 2 -8.64 16.70 25.24
C PHE A 2 -7.28 16.75 24.55
N HIS A 3 -6.86 15.65 23.94
CA HIS A 3 -5.61 15.62 23.19
C HIS A 3 -5.89 16.08 21.75
N LEU A 4 -5.24 17.16 21.33
CA LEU A 4 -5.31 17.69 19.98
C LEU A 4 -4.14 17.11 19.18
N GLN A 5 -4.43 16.50 18.05
CA GLN A 5 -3.42 16.00 17.13
C GLN A 5 -3.34 16.94 15.94
N TYR A 6 -2.12 17.29 15.55
CA TYR A 6 -1.86 18.20 14.44
C TYR A 6 -0.96 17.54 13.39
N VAL A 7 -1.24 17.82 12.12
CA VAL A 7 -0.37 17.51 10.98
C VAL A 7 -0.15 18.82 10.23
N ASP A 8 1.10 19.21 10.00
CA ASP A 8 1.47 20.47 9.34
C ASP A 8 0.75 21.71 9.90
N ASN A 9 0.64 21.80 11.23
CA ASN A 9 -0.06 22.87 11.97
C ASN A 9 -1.59 22.91 11.79
N ALA A 10 -2.19 21.93 11.12
CA ALA A 10 -3.63 21.76 11.03
C ALA A 10 -4.12 20.66 11.99
N ASP A 11 -5.19 20.94 12.73
CA ASP A 11 -5.85 19.93 13.57
C ASP A 11 -6.37 18.79 12.66
N VAL A 12 -6.02 17.54 12.97
CA VAL A 12 -6.40 16.39 12.12
C VAL A 12 -7.91 16.25 11.95
N ARG A 13 -8.71 16.78 12.90
CA ARG A 13 -10.17 16.73 12.87
C ARG A 13 -10.80 17.67 11.84
N VAL A 14 -10.04 18.65 11.35
CA VAL A 14 -10.50 19.60 10.30
C VAL A 14 -10.00 19.22 8.91
N LEU A 15 -9.09 18.24 8.80
CA LEU A 15 -8.57 17.79 7.52
C LEU A 15 -9.56 16.88 6.79
N ASN A 16 -9.56 16.95 5.45
CA ASN A 16 -10.31 16.01 4.63
C ASN A 16 -9.71 14.61 4.77
N VAL A 17 -10.51 13.66 5.25
CA VAL A 17 -10.05 12.29 5.56
C VAL A 17 -9.51 11.54 4.33
N GLN A 18 -10.08 11.76 3.15
CA GLN A 18 -9.62 11.10 1.91
C GLN A 18 -8.27 11.65 1.48
N TRP A 19 -8.11 12.98 1.51
CA TRP A 19 -6.84 13.64 1.20
C TRP A 19 -5.72 13.18 2.14
N LEU A 20 -6.01 13.11 3.45
CA LEU A 20 -5.03 12.67 4.44
C LEU A 20 -4.60 11.21 4.20
N ARG A 21 -5.55 10.31 3.92
CA ARG A 21 -5.26 8.89 3.65
C ARG A 21 -4.44 8.67 2.38
N ARG A 22 -4.56 9.53 1.36
CA ARG A 22 -3.70 9.45 0.15
C ARG A 22 -2.24 9.84 0.41
N LYS A 23 -1.92 10.40 1.58
CA LYS A 23 -0.55 10.81 1.96
C LYS A 23 0.12 9.85 2.94
N ILE A 24 -0.57 8.81 3.39
CA ILE A 24 -0.11 7.91 4.45
C ILE A 24 -0.26 6.46 3.98
N GLY A 25 0.83 5.69 4.09
CA GLY A 25 0.77 4.23 4.02
C GLY A 25 0.57 3.65 5.42
N LEU A 26 -0.28 2.63 5.55
CA LEU A 26 -0.51 1.91 6.80
C LEU A 26 -0.04 0.46 6.66
N ILE A 27 0.73 -0.02 7.64
CA ILE A 27 1.15 -1.42 7.75
C ILE A 27 0.62 -1.96 9.07
N SER A 28 -0.25 -2.97 9.00
CA SER A 28 -0.82 -3.64 10.17
C SER A 28 0.12 -4.74 10.68
N GLN A 29 0.03 -5.08 11.97
CA GLN A 29 0.73 -6.24 12.53
C GLN A 29 0.26 -7.55 11.89
N GLU A 30 -1.04 -7.70 11.69
CA GLU A 30 -1.63 -8.76 10.87
C GLU A 30 -1.86 -8.22 9.45
N PRO A 31 -1.13 -8.74 8.45
CA PRO A 31 -1.28 -8.28 7.07
C PRO A 31 -2.65 -8.66 6.52
N ILE A 32 -3.28 -7.73 5.80
CA ILE A 32 -4.53 -7.96 5.10
C ILE A 32 -4.18 -8.30 3.65
N LEU A 33 -4.55 -9.51 3.22
CA LEU A 33 -4.46 -9.95 1.83
C LEU A 33 -5.87 -10.21 1.30
N PHE A 34 -6.09 -9.84 0.05
CA PHE A 34 -7.33 -10.11 -0.66
C PHE A 34 -7.16 -11.37 -1.52
N ASP A 35 -8.27 -12.05 -1.80
CA ASP A 35 -8.34 -13.17 -2.74
C ASP A 35 -8.21 -12.67 -4.19
N LEU A 36 -7.02 -12.14 -4.49
CA LEU A 36 -6.60 -11.49 -5.72
C LEU A 36 -5.16 -11.93 -6.05
N SER A 37 -4.69 -11.64 -7.27
CA SER A 37 -3.29 -11.87 -7.64
C SER A 37 -2.30 -11.06 -6.77
N ILE A 38 -1.02 -11.43 -6.81
CA ILE A 38 0.04 -10.66 -6.15
C ILE A 38 0.10 -9.24 -6.70
N LYS A 39 -0.02 -9.09 -8.03
CA LYS A 39 -0.06 -7.79 -8.71
C LYS A 39 -1.18 -6.91 -8.17
N GLU A 40 -2.38 -7.47 -8.06
CA GLU A 40 -3.55 -6.75 -7.55
C GLU A 40 -3.45 -6.42 -6.06
N ASN A 41 -2.88 -7.31 -5.24
CA ASN A 41 -2.63 -7.02 -3.82
C ASN A 41 -1.61 -5.89 -3.64
N ILE A 42 -0.53 -5.86 -4.42
CA ILE A 42 0.49 -4.79 -4.37
C ILE A 42 -0.12 -3.45 -4.86
N GLY A 43 -0.92 -3.48 -5.92
CA GLY A 43 -1.54 -2.29 -6.52
C GLY A 43 -2.87 -1.88 -5.90
N TYR A 44 -3.39 -2.59 -4.91
CA TYR A 44 -4.80 -2.51 -4.47
C TYR A 44 -5.30 -1.10 -4.16
N ALA A 45 -4.44 -0.26 -3.58
CA ALA A 45 -4.82 1.07 -3.11
C ALA A 45 -4.63 2.19 -4.16
N LEU A 46 -4.19 1.86 -5.38
CA LEU A 46 -4.03 2.84 -6.45
C LEU A 46 -5.37 3.11 -7.14
N GLU A 47 -5.64 4.38 -7.45
CA GLU A 47 -6.85 4.79 -8.19
C GLU A 47 -6.81 4.28 -9.63
N ASP A 48 -5.61 4.22 -10.23
CA ASP A 48 -5.33 3.65 -11.53
C ASP A 48 -4.75 2.24 -11.40
N ASN A 49 -4.91 1.43 -12.45
CA ASN A 49 -4.28 0.10 -12.49
C ASN A 49 -2.76 0.22 -12.51
N ALA A 50 -2.10 -0.41 -11.53
CA ALA A 50 -0.65 -0.54 -11.51
C ALA A 50 -0.15 -1.25 -12.78
N THR A 51 0.86 -0.67 -13.43
CA THR A 51 1.58 -1.39 -14.49
C THR A 51 2.40 -2.52 -13.88
N ILE A 52 2.83 -3.47 -14.71
CA ILE A 52 3.71 -4.55 -14.23
C ILE A 52 5.05 -4.00 -13.72
N ASP A 53 5.55 -2.93 -14.34
CA ASP A 53 6.81 -2.29 -13.97
C ASP A 53 6.71 -1.61 -12.60
N ASP A 54 5.60 -0.90 -12.32
CA ASP A 54 5.34 -0.29 -11.00
C ASP A 54 5.35 -1.35 -9.89
N VAL A 55 4.73 -2.51 -10.17
CA VAL A 55 4.61 -3.62 -9.23
C VAL A 55 5.97 -4.27 -8.98
N ILE A 56 6.78 -4.47 -10.03
CA ILE A 56 8.14 -4.99 -9.92
C ILE A 56 9.02 -4.01 -9.12
N GLU A 57 8.93 -2.72 -9.38
CA GLU A 57 9.69 -1.69 -8.66
C GLU A 57 9.32 -1.69 -7.17
N ALA A 58 8.03 -1.73 -6.84
CA ALA A 58 7.55 -1.81 -5.46
C ALA A 58 8.06 -3.09 -4.77
N ALA A 59 8.00 -4.24 -5.45
CA ALA A 59 8.48 -5.51 -4.92
C ALA A 59 10.01 -5.54 -4.71
N GLN A 60 10.78 -4.86 -5.56
CA GLN A 60 12.22 -4.70 -5.38
C GLN A 60 12.54 -3.82 -4.17
N LYS A 61 11.86 -2.68 -4.01
CA LYS A 61 12.02 -1.80 -2.84
C LYS A 61 11.65 -2.48 -1.53
N ALA A 62 10.65 -3.36 -1.57
CA ALA A 62 10.23 -4.17 -0.43
C ALA A 62 11.08 -5.44 -0.23
N ASN A 63 12.08 -5.70 -1.09
CA ASN A 63 12.95 -6.88 -1.04
C ASN A 63 12.21 -8.23 -1.15
N ILE A 64 11.10 -8.27 -1.91
CA ILE A 64 10.29 -9.47 -2.13
C ILE A 64 10.29 -9.93 -3.60
N HIS A 65 10.95 -9.20 -4.49
CA HIS A 65 10.96 -9.51 -5.93
C HIS A 65 11.46 -10.93 -6.24
N GLU A 66 12.61 -11.32 -5.69
CA GLU A 66 13.18 -12.65 -5.92
C GLU A 66 12.34 -13.76 -5.27
N PHE A 67 11.68 -13.48 -4.14
CA PHE A 67 10.74 -14.41 -3.53
C PHE A 67 9.53 -14.65 -4.47
N ILE A 68 8.91 -13.60 -4.99
CA ILE A 68 7.78 -13.72 -5.92
C ILE A 68 8.18 -14.49 -7.18
N LYS A 69 9.37 -14.24 -7.73
CA LYS A 69 9.89 -14.99 -8.90
C LYS A 69 10.17 -16.46 -8.62
N SER A 70 10.41 -16.83 -7.36
CA SER A 70 10.64 -18.22 -6.96
C SER A 70 9.33 -19.02 -6.84
N LEU A 71 8.18 -18.35 -6.82
CA LEU A 71 6.88 -19.00 -6.77
C LEU A 71 6.56 -19.72 -8.09
N PRO A 72 5.66 -20.73 -8.07
CA PRO A 72 5.11 -21.33 -9.27
C PRO A 72 4.63 -20.28 -10.27
N GLN A 73 4.76 -20.57 -11.56
CA GLN A 73 4.44 -19.62 -12.64
C GLN A 73 3.00 -19.11 -12.63
N VAL A 74 2.06 -19.84 -12.00
CA VAL A 74 0.66 -19.42 -11.83
C VAL A 74 0.47 -18.44 -10.66
N LEU A 75 1.48 -18.29 -9.80
CA LEU A 75 1.48 -17.44 -8.61
C LEU A 75 2.48 -16.28 -8.70
N ASN A 76 3.26 -16.18 -9.78
CA ASN A 76 4.04 -14.97 -10.04
C ASN A 76 3.11 -13.83 -10.52
N TYR A 77 3.67 -12.65 -10.82
CA TYR A 77 2.88 -11.43 -11.09
C TYR A 77 1.81 -11.57 -12.18
#